data_AF-A0A9D4J8M4-F1
#
_entry.id   AF-A0A9D4J8M4-F1
#
_cell.length_a   1.000
_cell.length_b   1.000
_cell.length_c   1.000
_cell.angle_alpha   90.00
_cell.angle_beta   90.00
_cell.angle_gamma   90.00
#
_symmetry.space_group_name_H-M   'P 1'
#
loop_
_entity.id
_entity.type
_entity.pdbx_description
1 polymer ?
#
loop_
_entity_poly.entity_id
_entity_poly.type
_entity_poly.pdbx_seq_one_letter_code
_entity_poly.pdbx_strand_id
1 'polypeptide(L)' 'MFNIILLTVDGGWTLWTTWSGCDVTCGTGHVTRGRSCSNPVPKDGGGDCTGSHNETKSCALNKCPGIGM' A
#
# COMPACT_ATOMS: atom_id res chain seq x y z
N MET A 1 10.16 -3.34 43.32
CA MET A 1 9.41 -2.48 42.38
C MET A 1 10.30 -2.23 41.18
N PHE A 2 10.29 -3.12 40.19
CA PHE A 2 10.95 -2.86 38.91
C PHE A 2 10.05 -1.92 38.14
N ASN A 3 10.52 -0.69 37.91
CA ASN A 3 9.80 0.30 37.12
C ASN A 3 9.91 -0.13 35.64
N ILE A 4 9.00 -1.02 35.21
CA ILE A 4 8.86 -1.41 33.81
C ILE A 4 8.16 -0.23 33.13
N ILE A 5 8.96 0.70 32.61
CA ILE A 5 8.47 1.68 31.64
C ILE A 5 8.15 0.88 30.37
N LEU A 6 6.89 0.51 30.17
CA LEU A 6 6.41 0.04 28.89
C LEU A 6 6.53 1.21 27.91
N LEU A 7 7.57 1.22 27.08
CA LEU A 7 7.72 2.19 26.00
C LEU A 7 6.88 1.70 24.83
N THR A 8 5.61 2.11 24.80
CA THR A 8 4.74 1.88 23.65
C THR A 8 5.37 2.49 22.40
N VAL A 9 5.43 1.72 21.32
CA VAL A 9 5.88 2.21 20.01
C VAL A 9 4.68 2.15 19.09
N ASP A 10 4.21 3.31 18.64
CA ASP A 10 3.17 3.37 17.61
C ASP A 10 3.75 2.98 16.26
N GLY A 11 2.93 2.31 15.45
CA GLY A 11 3.28 1.90 14.10
C GLY A 11 3.50 3.08 13.17
N GLY A 12 4.51 2.97 12.33
CA GLY A 12 4.77 3.91 11.25
C GLY A 12 4.72 3.24 9.88
N TRP A 13 4.18 3.97 8.91
CA TRP A 13 4.16 3.52 7.52
C TRP A 13 5.58 3.46 6.95
N THR A 14 5.89 2.39 6.23
CA THR A 14 6.99 2.39 5.27
C THR A 14 6.69 3.38 4.14
N LEU A 15 7.73 3.70 3.36
CA LEU A 15 7.50 4.29 2.05
C LEU A 15 6.59 3.38 1.21
N TRP A 16 5.82 4.01 0.33
CA TRP A 16 5.10 3.29 -0.70
C TRP A 16 6.08 2.57 -1.63
N THR A 17 5.69 1.38 -2.11
CA THR A 17 6.35 0.76 -3.25
C THR A 17 6.17 1.63 -4.50
N THR A 18 6.95 1.34 -5.53
CA THR A 18 6.62 1.80 -6.88
C THR A 18 5.25 1.28 -7.29
N TRP A 19 4.58 2.01 -8.18
CA TRP A 19 3.38 1.52 -8.84
C TRP A 19 3.69 0.25 -9.64
N SER A 20 2.75 -0.68 -9.67
CA SER A 20 2.75 -1.81 -10.60
C SER A 20 2.66 -1.30 -12.05
N GLY A 21 2.92 -2.20 -13.00
CA GLY A 21 2.44 -2.01 -14.37
C GLY A 21 0.91 -1.96 -14.42
N CYS A 22 0.37 -1.42 -15.51
CA CYS A 22 -1.06 -1.48 -15.80
C CYS A 22 -1.47 -2.96 -15.93
N ASP A 23 -2.56 -3.36 -15.28
CA ASP A 23 -3.06 -4.74 -15.29
C ASP A 23 -3.60 -5.20 -16.66
N VAL A 24 -3.84 -4.26 -17.58
CA VAL A 24 -4.20 -4.51 -18.97
C VAL A 24 -3.04 -4.16 -19.90
N THR A 25 -3.08 -4.73 -21.11
CA THR A 25 -2.13 -4.39 -22.19
C THR A 25 -2.68 -3.35 -23.17
N CYS A 26 -3.97 -3.02 -23.08
CA CYS A 26 -4.67 -2.04 -23.90
C CYS A 26 -5.93 -1.55 -23.16
N GLY A 27 -6.47 -0.39 -23.56
CA GLY A 27 -7.65 0.18 -22.94
C GLY A 27 -7.41 0.71 -21.53
N THR A 28 -8.45 0.70 -20.70
CA THR A 28 -8.40 1.18 -19.31
C THR A 28 -8.17 0.02 -18.37
N GLY A 29 -7.20 0.17 -17.47
CA GLY A 29 -6.93 -0.78 -16.40
C GLY A 29 -6.60 -0.08 -15.10
N HIS A 30 -5.87 -0.77 -14.23
CA HIS A 30 -5.45 -0.28 -12.93
C HIS A 30 -3.95 -0.51 -12.66
N VAL A 31 -3.40 0.41 -11.89
CA VAL A 31 -2.10 0.27 -11.23
C VAL A 31 -2.31 0.22 -9.72
N THR A 32 -1.46 -0.53 -9.04
CA THR A 32 -1.50 -0.71 -7.58
C THR A 32 -0.15 -0.41 -6.96
N ARG A 33 -0.15 0.03 -5.70
CA ARG A 33 1.06 0.10 -4.87
C ARG A 33 0.74 -0.25 -3.43
N GLY A 34 1.74 -0.72 -2.70
CA GLY A 34 1.60 -1.15 -1.30
C GLY A 34 2.51 -0.36 -0.36
N ARG A 35 2.19 -0.41 0.93
CA ARG A 35 3.04 0.00 2.05
C ARG A 35 2.76 -0.90 3.26
N SER A 36 3.68 -0.94 4.22
CA SER A 36 3.55 -1.74 5.44
C SER A 36 3.61 -0.87 6.69
N CYS A 37 2.93 -1.27 7.76
CA CYS A 37 3.04 -0.63 9.07
C CYS A 37 4.21 -1.25 9.84
N SER A 38 5.44 -0.95 9.41
CA SER A 38 6.64 -1.58 9.97
C SER A 38 7.83 -0.63 10.13
N ASN A 39 7.60 0.67 9.99
CA ASN A 39 8.63 1.69 10.12
C ASN A 39 8.21 2.82 11.08
N PRO A 40 8.15 2.56 12.41
CA PRO A 40 8.50 1.30 13.08
C PRO A 40 7.32 0.31 13.18
N VAL A 41 7.60 -0.93 13.59
CA VAL A 41 6.57 -1.92 13.94
C VAL A 41 5.94 -1.56 15.29
N PRO A 42 4.60 -1.58 15.43
CA PRO A 42 3.93 -1.37 16.72
C PRO A 42 4.42 -2.33 17.81
N LYS A 43 4.64 -1.83 19.04
CA LYS A 43 5.09 -2.64 20.19
C LYS A 43 4.42 -2.22 21.49
N ASP A 44 4.35 -3.18 22.41
CA ASP A 44 3.94 -2.99 23.81
C ASP A 44 2.59 -2.27 23.99
N GLY A 45 1.66 -2.48 23.04
CA GLY A 45 0.33 -1.84 23.03
C GLY A 45 0.26 -0.51 22.29
N GLY A 46 1.31 -0.10 21.58
CA GLY A 46 1.26 1.02 20.65
C GLY A 46 0.27 0.80 19.49
N GLY A 47 -0.24 1.91 18.96
CA GLY A 47 -1.28 1.90 17.93
C GLY A 47 -0.80 1.37 16.58
N ASP A 48 -1.71 0.73 15.85
CA ASP A 48 -1.47 0.37 14.45
C ASP A 48 -1.62 1.59 13.53
N CYS A 49 -1.10 1.51 12.32
CA CYS A 49 -1.17 2.60 11.36
C CYS A 49 -2.59 2.80 10.82
N THR A 50 -3.12 4.02 10.93
CA THR A 50 -4.41 4.36 10.32
C THR A 50 -4.29 4.53 8.80
N GLY A 51 -5.17 3.84 8.06
CA GLY A 51 -5.34 3.97 6.61
C GLY A 51 -5.05 2.66 5.85
N SER A 52 -5.16 2.71 4.52
CA SER A 52 -5.02 1.52 3.69
C SER A 52 -3.56 1.12 3.47
N HIS A 53 -3.32 -0.20 3.44
CA HIS A 53 -2.04 -0.80 3.03
C HIS A 53 -1.79 -0.69 1.52
N ASN A 54 -2.87 -0.63 0.73
CA ASN A 54 -2.80 -0.61 -0.72
C ASN A 54 -3.51 0.63 -1.27
N GLU A 55 -3.03 1.10 -2.41
CA GLU A 55 -3.67 2.16 -3.20
C GLU A 55 -3.80 1.69 -4.64
N THR A 56 -4.95 1.98 -5.26
CA THR A 56 -5.27 1.62 -6.64
C THR A 56 -5.66 2.87 -7.41
N LYS A 57 -5.18 3.01 -8.65
CA LYS A 57 -5.54 4.08 -9.57
C LYS A 57 -5.78 3.52 -10.96
N SER A 58 -6.59 4.22 -11.75
CA SER A 58 -6.79 3.89 -13.15
C SER A 58 -5.54 4.23 -13.98
N CYS A 59 -5.24 3.39 -14.96
CA CYS A 59 -4.29 3.65 -16.03
C CYS A 59 -5.00 3.54 -17.38
N ALA A 60 -4.55 4.31 -18.37
CA ALA A 60 -5.08 4.28 -19.72
C ALA A 60 -3.94 3.99 -20.70
N LEU A 61 -4.12 2.94 -21.49
CA LEU A 61 -3.23 2.53 -22.57
C LEU A 61 -3.90 2.77 -23.93
N ASN A 62 -3.18 2.42 -25.00
CA ASN A 62 -3.72 2.44 -26.36
C ASN A 62 -5.00 1.61 -26.44
N LYS A 63 -5.96 2.04 -27.28
CA LYS A 63 -7.20 1.31 -27.52
C LYS A 63 -6.91 -0.14 -27.87
N CYS A 64 -7.69 -1.05 -27.32
CA CYS A 64 -7.58 -2.46 -27.68
C CYS A 64 -7.87 -2.67 -29.18
N PRO A 65 -7.14 -3.60 -29.83
CA PRO A 65 -7.52 -4.08 -31.15
C PRO A 65 -8.99 -4.49 -31.07
N GLY A 66 -9.83 -3.91 -31.94
CA GLY A 66 -11.22 -4.33 -31.99
C GLY A 66 -11.23 -5.81 -32.32
N ILE A 67 -11.79 -6.63 -31.43
CA ILE A 67 -12.33 -7.93 -31.86
C ILE A 67 -13.48 -7.54 -32.78
N GLY A 68 -13.18 -7.44 -34.07
CA GLY A 68 -14.19 -7.19 -35.09
C GLY A 68 -15.21 -8.31 -34.99
N MET A 69 -16.44 -7.95 -34.66
CA MET A 69 -17.60 -8.75 -35.04
C MET A 69 -17.97 -8.40 -36.47
#